data_AF-A0A1M3PZ27-F1
#
_entry.id   AF-A0A1M3PZ27-F1
#
_cell.length_a   1.000
_cell.length_b   1.000
_cell.length_c   1.000
_cell.angle_alpha   90.00
_cell.angle_beta   90.00
_cell.angle_gamma   90.00
#
_symmetry.space_group_name_H-M   'P 1'
#
loop_
_entity.id
_entity.type
_entity.pdbx_description
1 polymer ?
#
loop_
_entity_poly.entity_id
_entity_poly.type
_entity_poly.pdbx_seq_one_letter_code
_entity_poly.pdbx_strand_id
1 'polypeptide(L)'
;MTLLNVESELSSVLGDIYDAAMDVSRWGVVTRRLADMFGGSAVLFAQDSRSPTSVVFDTAGFDDGFIDSYVHTYAGLNAWTVGVAAQPPGSLIAGHQLIGQIEFERTEWYNGWLRPQGLYHGTAAVLANERGLVTQFSVIRPKHAGPMSETDLAKFRVLVPHLQRGIKVHHELSAARGGIAAAMAGFERLQAAVFLVDGTSRIRFANRAAERLLGEADVLESRAGVLTALKKATDERLQAATGGASATAGTSIGACGGVVPLPRRSGRPLVALVIPLRTGIIASPKTSAVALVLIRDPDLPPAVDTGILRATLGLTPAEANTVAQIASGATLSEIAVANNIGIETVRSHVKRSMAKAEVARQADLVSLALRTAGFSSS
;
A
#
# COMPACT_ATOMS: atom_id res chain seq x y z
N MET A 1 -5.57 -5.41 -46.52
CA MET A 1 -5.22 -5.99 -45.20
C MET A 1 -6.15 -7.17 -44.96
N THR A 2 -5.62 -8.39 -44.90
CA THR A 2 -6.40 -9.64 -44.80
C THR A 2 -6.97 -9.80 -43.38
N LEU A 3 -8.13 -10.46 -43.23
CA LEU A 3 -8.79 -10.69 -41.92
C LEU A 3 -7.83 -11.28 -40.85
N LEU A 4 -6.94 -12.18 -41.26
CA LEU A 4 -5.90 -12.79 -40.41
C LEU A 4 -4.91 -11.77 -39.80
N ASN A 5 -4.61 -10.67 -40.51
CA ASN A 5 -3.70 -9.65 -39.99
C ASN A 5 -4.37 -8.77 -38.93
N VAL A 6 -5.68 -8.52 -39.04
CA VAL A 6 -6.45 -7.75 -38.04
C VAL A 6 -6.57 -8.54 -36.75
N GLU A 7 -6.84 -9.85 -36.84
CA GLU A 7 -6.93 -10.73 -35.68
C GLU A 7 -5.58 -10.86 -34.96
N SER A 8 -4.48 -11.01 -35.70
CA SER A 8 -3.14 -11.07 -35.13
C SER A 8 -2.72 -9.75 -34.45
N GLU A 9 -3.07 -8.60 -35.03
CA GLU A 9 -2.78 -7.29 -34.46
C GLU A 9 -3.56 -7.06 -33.16
N LEU A 10 -4.86 -7.35 -33.16
CA LEU A 10 -5.70 -7.23 -31.96
C LEU A 10 -5.24 -8.18 -30.86
N SER A 11 -4.97 -9.45 -31.19
CA SER A 11 -4.46 -10.43 -30.22
C SER A 11 -3.16 -9.98 -29.56
N SER A 12 -2.24 -9.40 -30.35
CA SER A 12 -0.99 -8.85 -29.83
C SER A 12 -1.21 -7.67 -28.88
N VAL A 13 -2.12 -6.74 -29.20
CA VAL A 13 -2.47 -5.62 -28.31
C VAL A 13 -3.15 -6.09 -27.03
N LEU A 14 -3.98 -7.13 -27.10
CA LEU A 14 -4.57 -7.74 -25.90
C LEU A 14 -3.49 -8.28 -24.96
N GLY A 15 -2.47 -8.94 -25.51
CA GLY A 15 -1.30 -9.39 -24.73
C GLY A 15 -0.64 -8.24 -23.97
N ASP A 16 -0.37 -7.13 -24.66
CA ASP A 16 0.24 -5.95 -24.03
C ASP A 16 -0.63 -5.33 -22.93
N ILE A 17 -1.96 -5.31 -23.10
CA ILE A 17 -2.89 -4.82 -22.07
C ILE A 17 -2.78 -5.66 -20.79
N TYR A 18 -2.71 -6.99 -20.91
CA TYR A 18 -2.60 -7.87 -19.75
C TYR A 18 -1.22 -7.81 -19.10
N ASP A 19 -0.16 -7.66 -19.89
CA ASP A 19 1.19 -7.41 -19.36
C ASP A 19 1.24 -6.07 -18.61
N ALA A 20 0.63 -5.01 -19.15
CA ALA A 20 0.55 -3.69 -18.52
C ALA A 20 -0.33 -3.68 -17.25
N ALA A 21 -1.34 -4.54 -17.19
CA ALA A 21 -2.14 -4.72 -15.97
C ALA A 21 -1.29 -5.22 -14.78
N MET A 22 -0.25 -6.03 -15.06
CA MET A 22 0.66 -6.59 -14.06
C MET A 22 1.87 -5.68 -13.77
N ASP A 23 2.29 -4.90 -14.76
CA ASP A 23 3.44 -3.99 -14.73
C ASP A 23 3.07 -2.61 -15.31
N VAL A 24 2.94 -1.63 -14.41
CA VAL A 24 2.50 -0.27 -14.75
C VAL A 24 3.40 0.41 -15.78
N SER A 25 4.69 0.07 -15.81
CA SER A 25 5.66 0.69 -16.72
C SER A 25 5.39 0.36 -18.20
N ARG A 26 4.56 -0.65 -18.46
CA ARG A 26 4.22 -1.10 -19.82
C ARG A 26 3.00 -0.40 -20.41
N TRP A 27 2.26 0.41 -19.65
CA TRP A 27 1.14 1.18 -20.21
C TRP A 27 1.57 2.09 -21.36
N GLY A 28 2.79 2.62 -21.33
CA GLY A 28 3.40 3.36 -22.44
C GLY A 28 3.46 2.60 -23.77
N VAL A 29 3.57 1.27 -23.74
CA VAL A 29 3.51 0.44 -24.95
C VAL A 29 2.08 0.39 -25.47
N VAL A 30 1.11 0.14 -24.60
CA VAL A 30 -0.32 0.07 -24.95
C VAL A 30 -0.79 1.40 -25.54
N THR A 31 -0.53 2.52 -24.86
CA THR A 31 -0.97 3.84 -25.29
C THR A 31 -0.39 4.22 -26.64
N ARG A 32 0.91 3.97 -26.88
CA ARG A 32 1.54 4.18 -28.19
C ARG A 32 0.93 3.31 -29.28
N ARG A 33 0.75 2.01 -29.04
CA ARG A 33 0.16 1.12 -30.05
C ARG A 33 -1.27 1.53 -30.41
N LEU A 34 -2.06 1.98 -29.45
CA LEU A 34 -3.42 2.46 -29.70
C LEU A 34 -3.43 3.83 -30.40
N ALA A 35 -2.50 4.72 -30.07
CA ALA A 35 -2.27 5.97 -30.81
C ALA A 35 -1.98 5.68 -32.29
N ASP A 36 -1.04 4.78 -32.58
CA ASP A 36 -0.66 4.38 -33.93
C ASP A 36 -1.80 3.68 -34.67
N MET A 37 -2.46 2.71 -34.02
CA MET A 37 -3.57 1.95 -34.59
C MET A 37 -4.73 2.84 -35.02
N PHE A 38 -5.01 3.90 -34.26
CA PHE A 38 -6.14 4.80 -34.50
C PHE A 38 -5.74 6.15 -35.11
N GLY A 39 -4.46 6.34 -35.43
CA GLY A 39 -3.96 7.51 -36.17
C GLY A 39 -4.14 8.84 -35.42
N GLY A 40 -3.84 8.88 -34.12
CA GLY A 40 -3.98 10.08 -33.31
C GLY A 40 -3.15 10.05 -32.03
N SER A 41 -3.37 11.01 -31.15
CA SER A 41 -2.74 11.05 -29.83
C SER A 41 -3.62 10.32 -28.82
N ALA A 42 -3.03 9.52 -27.96
CA ALA A 42 -3.76 8.70 -26.99
C ALA A 42 -3.40 9.07 -25.54
N VAL A 43 -4.39 8.99 -24.65
CA VAL A 43 -4.22 9.29 -23.23
C VAL A 43 -5.04 8.32 -22.38
N LEU A 44 -4.40 7.75 -21.37
CA LEU A 44 -5.02 7.04 -20.27
C LEU A 44 -4.99 7.96 -19.04
N PHE A 45 -6.16 8.34 -18.54
CA PHE A 45 -6.24 9.23 -17.38
C PHE A 45 -7.49 8.96 -16.53
N ALA A 46 -7.44 9.40 -15.28
CA ALA A 46 -8.60 9.50 -14.41
C ALA A 46 -8.90 10.96 -14.08
N GLN A 47 -10.19 11.29 -14.00
CA GLN A 47 -10.65 12.62 -13.60
C GLN A 47 -11.73 12.49 -12.52
N ASP A 48 -11.63 13.29 -11.46
CA ASP A 48 -12.72 13.37 -10.47
C ASP A 48 -13.84 14.23 -11.07
N SER A 49 -15.06 13.69 -11.16
CA SER A 49 -16.20 14.43 -11.70
C SER A 49 -16.66 15.59 -10.81
N ARG A 50 -16.13 15.70 -9.59
CA ARG A 50 -16.49 16.73 -8.59
C ARG A 50 -15.38 17.76 -8.36
N SER A 51 -14.21 17.57 -8.96
CA SER A 51 -13.08 18.51 -8.81
C SER A 51 -12.28 18.59 -10.11
N PRO A 52 -11.54 19.68 -10.38
CA PRO A 52 -10.69 19.77 -11.58
C PRO A 52 -9.46 18.84 -11.52
N THR A 53 -9.33 18.01 -10.49
CA THR A 53 -8.20 17.10 -10.31
C THR A 53 -8.24 16.00 -11.37
N SER A 54 -7.14 15.87 -12.11
CA SER A 54 -6.91 14.78 -13.04
C SER A 54 -5.59 14.08 -12.72
N VAL A 55 -5.57 12.77 -12.96
CA VAL A 55 -4.38 11.93 -12.85
C VAL A 55 -4.15 11.33 -14.22
N VAL A 56 -3.09 11.81 -14.89
CA VAL A 56 -2.66 11.23 -16.17
C VAL A 56 -1.77 10.05 -15.87
N PHE A 57 -2.17 8.86 -16.31
CA PHE A 57 -1.40 7.64 -16.10
C PHE A 57 -0.35 7.47 -17.19
N ASP A 58 -0.73 7.72 -18.45
CA ASP A 58 0.15 7.55 -19.60
C ASP A 58 -0.39 8.29 -20.84
N THR A 59 0.51 8.71 -21.72
CA THR A 59 0.20 9.47 -22.94
C THR A 59 1.07 9.04 -24.12
N ALA A 60 0.55 9.21 -25.33
CA ALA A 60 1.31 9.06 -26.57
C ALA A 60 0.87 10.10 -27.59
N GLY A 61 1.84 10.72 -28.28
CA GLY A 61 1.57 11.73 -29.31
C GLY A 61 1.15 13.10 -28.76
N PHE A 62 1.46 13.39 -27.49
CA PHE A 62 1.33 14.72 -26.89
C PHE A 62 2.71 15.22 -26.49
N ASP A 63 2.98 16.52 -26.61
CA ASP A 63 4.18 17.12 -26.00
C ASP A 63 3.97 17.31 -24.49
N ASP A 64 5.03 17.11 -23.70
CA ASP A 64 4.99 17.19 -22.23
C ASP A 64 4.41 18.51 -21.71
N GLY A 65 4.74 19.65 -22.36
CA GLY A 65 4.21 20.96 -21.98
C GLY A 65 2.69 21.10 -22.16
N PHE A 66 2.10 20.38 -23.11
CA PHE A 66 0.65 20.34 -23.26
C PHE A 66 0.00 19.45 -22.20
N ILE A 67 0.62 18.33 -21.82
CA ILE A 67 0.11 17.50 -20.72
C ILE A 67 0.18 18.26 -19.40
N ASP A 68 1.27 18.96 -19.12
CA ASP A 68 1.43 19.75 -17.90
C ASP A 68 0.38 20.88 -17.81
N SER A 69 0.20 21.64 -18.89
CA SER A 69 -0.83 22.69 -18.95
C SER A 69 -2.26 22.13 -18.89
N TYR A 70 -2.50 20.89 -19.35
CA TYR A 70 -3.79 20.23 -19.15
C TYR A 70 -4.10 20.06 -17.67
N VAL A 71 -3.18 19.42 -16.94
CA VAL A 71 -3.36 19.10 -15.52
C VAL A 71 -3.58 20.36 -14.69
N HIS A 72 -2.84 21.43 -14.98
CA HIS A 72 -2.85 22.65 -14.19
C HIS A 72 -3.91 23.69 -14.61
N THR A 73 -4.36 23.69 -15.87
CA THR A 73 -5.19 24.78 -16.40
C THR A 73 -6.44 24.28 -17.12
N TYR A 74 -6.30 23.30 -18.02
CA TYR A 74 -7.41 22.93 -18.92
C TYR A 74 -8.30 21.77 -18.43
N ALA A 75 -7.89 21.02 -17.42
CA ALA A 75 -8.70 19.90 -16.90
C ALA A 75 -10.10 20.34 -16.44
N GLY A 76 -10.21 21.53 -15.83
CA GLY A 76 -11.50 22.13 -15.43
C GLY A 76 -12.28 22.77 -16.58
N LEU A 77 -11.64 23.00 -17.73
CA LEU A 77 -12.24 23.63 -18.92
C LEU A 77 -12.65 22.61 -19.99
N ASN A 78 -12.23 21.35 -19.85
CA ASN A 78 -12.47 20.30 -20.84
C ASN A 78 -13.97 20.07 -21.06
N ALA A 79 -14.45 20.47 -22.23
CA ALA A 79 -15.86 20.42 -22.60
C ALA A 79 -16.42 18.99 -22.73
N TRP A 80 -15.57 17.96 -22.77
CA TRP A 80 -16.01 16.57 -22.82
C TRP A 80 -16.17 15.91 -21.45
N THR A 81 -15.55 16.45 -20.39
CA THR A 81 -15.48 15.81 -19.07
C THR A 81 -16.86 15.42 -18.52
N VAL A 82 -17.80 16.36 -18.48
CA VAL A 82 -19.14 16.11 -17.91
C VAL A 82 -19.90 15.06 -18.72
N GLY A 83 -19.83 15.15 -20.05
CA GLY A 83 -20.50 14.23 -20.96
C GLY A 83 -19.95 12.80 -20.88
N VAL A 84 -18.62 12.65 -20.74
CA VAL A 84 -17.97 11.35 -20.56
C VAL A 84 -18.28 10.77 -19.18
N ALA A 85 -18.23 11.58 -18.12
CA ALA A 85 -18.49 11.15 -16.75
C ALA A 85 -19.94 10.64 -16.53
N ALA A 86 -20.89 11.09 -17.35
CA ALA A 86 -22.27 10.62 -17.33
C ALA A 86 -22.47 9.24 -18.00
N GLN A 87 -21.47 8.73 -18.74
CA GLN A 87 -21.57 7.44 -19.41
C GLN A 87 -21.26 6.27 -18.46
N PRO A 88 -21.93 5.12 -18.63
CA PRO A 88 -21.57 3.93 -17.88
C PRO A 88 -20.19 3.38 -18.33
N PRO A 89 -19.44 2.70 -17.45
CA PRO A 89 -18.25 1.97 -17.84
C PRO A 89 -18.53 0.96 -18.96
N GLY A 90 -17.64 0.92 -19.95
CA GLY A 90 -17.76 0.12 -21.17
C GLY A 90 -18.28 0.93 -22.37
N SER A 91 -18.75 2.16 -22.15
CA SER A 91 -19.16 3.06 -23.22
C SER A 91 -17.97 3.56 -24.04
N LEU A 92 -18.18 3.63 -25.36
CA LEU A 92 -17.30 4.29 -26.31
C LEU A 92 -18.07 5.47 -26.92
N ILE A 93 -17.59 6.69 -26.69
CA ILE A 93 -18.29 7.93 -27.05
C ILE A 93 -17.39 8.87 -27.83
N ALA A 94 -17.88 9.40 -28.95
CA ALA A 94 -17.19 10.41 -29.73
C ALA A 94 -17.55 11.82 -29.28
N GLY A 95 -16.60 12.76 -29.35
CA GLY A 95 -16.79 14.13 -28.86
C GLY A 95 -17.96 14.88 -29.51
N HIS A 96 -18.25 14.61 -30.78
CA HIS A 96 -19.39 15.21 -31.49
C HIS A 96 -20.76 14.72 -31.00
N GLN A 97 -20.81 13.63 -30.24
CA GLN A 97 -22.02 13.13 -29.58
C GLN A 97 -22.23 13.81 -28.22
N LEU A 98 -21.21 14.48 -27.67
CA LEU A 98 -21.25 15.17 -26.38
C LEU A 98 -21.56 16.65 -26.51
N ILE A 99 -20.99 17.29 -27.54
CA ILE A 99 -21.10 18.72 -27.78
C ILE A 99 -21.18 18.97 -29.29
N GLY A 100 -22.10 19.85 -29.70
CA GLY A 100 -22.27 20.20 -31.11
C GLY A 100 -21.04 20.91 -31.67
N GLN A 101 -20.72 20.70 -32.95
CA GLN A 101 -19.48 21.20 -33.56
C GLN A 101 -19.27 22.71 -33.40
N ILE A 102 -20.31 23.51 -33.65
CA ILE A 102 -20.24 24.98 -33.55
C ILE A 102 -19.95 25.42 -32.11
N GLU A 103 -20.55 24.75 -31.14
CA GLU A 103 -20.33 25.04 -29.72
C GLU A 103 -18.93 24.62 -29.29
N PHE A 104 -18.50 23.42 -29.68
CA PHE A 104 -17.16 22.89 -29.43
C PHE A 104 -16.06 23.83 -29.94
N GLU A 105 -16.18 24.33 -31.18
CA GLU A 105 -15.20 25.23 -31.78
C GLU A 105 -15.12 26.60 -31.09
N ARG A 106 -16.11 26.96 -30.27
CA ARG A 106 -16.12 28.20 -29.47
C ARG A 106 -15.56 28.03 -28.06
N THR A 107 -15.29 26.79 -27.62
CA THR A 107 -14.78 26.53 -26.28
C THR A 107 -13.34 26.99 -26.11
N GLU A 108 -12.99 27.41 -24.88
CA GLU A 108 -11.59 27.69 -24.49
C GLU A 108 -10.75 26.40 -24.53
N TRP A 109 -11.36 25.26 -24.21
CA TRP A 109 -10.77 23.94 -24.35
C TRP A 109 -10.22 23.66 -25.76
N TYR A 110 -11.06 23.83 -26.79
CA TYR A 110 -10.63 23.61 -28.16
C TYR A 110 -9.59 24.64 -28.61
N ASN A 111 -9.86 25.93 -28.41
CA ASN A 111 -9.00 26.99 -28.94
C ASN A 111 -7.66 27.11 -28.22
N GLY A 112 -7.65 26.86 -26.90
CA GLY A 112 -6.47 26.99 -26.05
C GLY A 112 -5.62 25.73 -25.97
N TRP A 113 -6.22 24.54 -26.05
CA TRP A 113 -5.48 23.29 -25.83
C TRP A 113 -5.44 22.36 -27.06
N LEU A 114 -6.58 22.01 -27.67
CA LEU A 114 -6.59 21.05 -28.79
C LEU A 114 -6.05 21.62 -30.11
N ARG A 115 -6.50 22.82 -30.49
CA ARG A 115 -6.19 23.45 -31.78
C ARG A 115 -4.69 23.74 -31.98
N PRO A 116 -3.93 24.25 -30.99
CA PRO A 116 -2.49 24.47 -31.13
C PRO A 116 -1.70 23.19 -31.44
N GLN A 117 -2.23 22.03 -31.03
CA GLN A 117 -1.66 20.70 -31.27
C GLN A 117 -2.17 20.04 -32.56
N GLY A 118 -3.06 20.72 -33.31
CA GLY A 118 -3.69 20.17 -34.50
C GLY A 118 -4.75 19.08 -34.23
N LEU A 119 -5.15 18.90 -32.97
CA LEU A 119 -6.08 17.86 -32.52
C LEU A 119 -7.55 18.33 -32.59
N TYR A 120 -8.46 17.38 -32.85
CA TYR A 120 -9.88 17.74 -33.04
C TYR A 120 -10.86 16.62 -32.67
N HIS A 121 -10.73 15.44 -33.28
CA HIS A 121 -11.73 14.37 -33.16
C HIS A 121 -11.40 13.45 -31.98
N GLY A 122 -11.97 13.74 -30.81
CA GLY A 122 -11.85 12.88 -29.62
C GLY A 122 -12.82 11.71 -29.64
N THR A 123 -12.34 10.53 -29.26
CA THR A 123 -13.15 9.36 -28.91
C THR A 123 -12.68 8.82 -27.56
N ALA A 124 -13.59 8.68 -26.61
CA ALA A 124 -13.30 8.25 -25.25
C ALA A 124 -13.97 6.91 -24.95
N ALA A 125 -13.21 5.98 -24.39
CA ALA A 125 -13.71 4.77 -23.75
C ALA A 125 -13.75 4.98 -22.24
N VAL A 126 -14.94 4.87 -21.63
CA VAL A 126 -15.07 4.91 -20.17
C VAL A 126 -14.71 3.55 -19.61
N LEU A 127 -13.62 3.47 -18.85
CA LEU A 127 -13.09 2.19 -18.38
C LEU A 127 -13.61 1.84 -16.98
N ALA A 128 -13.64 2.82 -16.08
CA ALA A 128 -14.14 2.66 -14.72
C ALA A 128 -14.74 3.97 -14.21
N ASN A 129 -15.68 3.86 -13.26
CA ASN A 129 -16.18 4.99 -12.50
C ASN A 129 -16.32 4.56 -11.04
N GLU A 130 -15.35 4.97 -10.22
CA GLU A 130 -15.29 4.61 -8.81
C GLU A 130 -15.55 5.86 -7.96
N ARG A 131 -16.78 5.98 -7.42
CA ARG A 131 -17.19 7.07 -6.52
C ARG A 131 -16.96 8.48 -7.11
N GLY A 132 -17.10 8.62 -8.43
CA GLY A 132 -16.90 9.88 -9.15
C GLY A 132 -15.51 10.03 -9.78
N LEU A 133 -14.56 9.13 -9.49
CA LEU A 133 -13.30 9.07 -10.22
C LEU A 133 -13.49 8.26 -11.51
N VAL A 134 -13.54 8.95 -12.64
CA VAL A 134 -13.78 8.35 -13.96
C VAL A 134 -12.45 8.07 -14.62
N THR A 135 -12.11 6.81 -14.83
CA THR A 135 -10.94 6.39 -15.61
C THR A 135 -11.36 6.15 -17.05
N GLN A 136 -10.65 6.76 -18.00
CA GLN A 136 -10.95 6.65 -19.42
C GLN A 136 -9.68 6.53 -20.26
N PHE A 137 -9.83 5.88 -21.41
CA PHE A 137 -8.83 5.89 -22.48
C PHE A 137 -9.38 6.69 -23.64
N SER A 138 -8.65 7.70 -24.09
CA SER A 138 -9.11 8.58 -25.17
C SER A 138 -8.09 8.62 -26.31
N VAL A 139 -8.59 8.59 -27.54
CA VAL A 139 -7.80 8.88 -28.74
C VAL A 139 -8.33 10.16 -29.36
N ILE A 140 -7.44 11.09 -29.66
CA ILE A 140 -7.78 12.36 -30.29
C ILE A 140 -7.05 12.43 -31.63
N ARG A 141 -7.82 12.47 -32.72
CA ARG A 141 -7.29 12.50 -34.08
C ARG A 141 -7.19 13.94 -34.60
N PRO A 142 -6.22 14.24 -35.48
CA PRO A 142 -6.13 15.53 -36.15
C PRO A 142 -7.38 15.87 -36.97
N LYS A 143 -7.65 17.16 -37.17
CA LYS A 143 -8.83 17.62 -37.93
C LYS A 143 -8.88 17.07 -39.37
N HIS A 144 -7.74 16.93 -40.03
CA HIS A 144 -7.66 16.43 -41.42
C HIS A 144 -7.88 14.91 -41.53
N ALA A 145 -7.72 14.16 -40.44
CA ALA A 145 -7.86 12.70 -40.42
C ALA A 145 -9.32 12.24 -40.30
N GLY A 146 -10.24 13.18 -40.05
CA GLY A 146 -11.66 12.90 -39.83
C GLY A 146 -11.96 12.19 -38.51
N PRO A 147 -13.25 11.99 -38.19
CA PRO A 147 -13.67 11.16 -37.07
C PRO A 147 -13.23 9.71 -37.28
N MET A 148 -13.21 8.94 -36.19
CA MET A 148 -12.86 7.53 -36.24
C MET A 148 -13.84 6.76 -37.13
N SER A 149 -13.33 5.90 -38.02
CA SER A 149 -14.16 5.12 -38.94
C SER A 149 -14.98 4.05 -38.19
N GLU A 150 -16.06 3.53 -38.77
CA GLU A 150 -16.81 2.42 -38.16
C GLU A 150 -15.97 1.17 -37.97
N THR A 151 -15.01 0.91 -38.86
CA THR A 151 -14.06 -0.20 -38.71
C THR A 151 -13.15 0.00 -37.50
N ASP A 152 -12.64 1.22 -37.30
CA ASP A 152 -11.80 1.55 -36.14
C ASP A 152 -12.63 1.54 -34.85
N LEU A 153 -13.87 2.04 -34.88
CA LEU A 153 -14.80 1.97 -33.75
C LEU A 153 -15.09 0.51 -33.38
N ALA A 154 -15.27 -0.38 -34.35
CA ALA A 154 -15.45 -1.81 -34.09
C ALA A 154 -14.21 -2.43 -33.41
N LYS A 155 -12.98 -2.10 -33.87
CA LYS A 155 -11.73 -2.53 -33.21
C LYS A 155 -11.66 -2.01 -31.77
N PHE A 156 -11.94 -0.71 -31.57
CA PHE A 156 -11.87 -0.12 -30.24
C PHE A 156 -12.92 -0.77 -29.31
N ARG A 157 -14.15 -0.99 -29.77
CA ARG A 157 -15.20 -1.71 -29.01
C ARG A 157 -14.76 -3.11 -28.56
N VAL A 158 -13.97 -3.82 -29.37
CA VAL A 158 -13.37 -5.11 -28.97
C VAL A 158 -12.35 -4.93 -27.83
N LEU A 159 -11.54 -3.88 -27.88
CA LEU A 159 -10.48 -3.62 -26.89
C LEU A 159 -11.00 -3.06 -25.56
N VAL A 160 -12.10 -2.29 -25.56
CA VAL A 160 -12.68 -1.66 -24.35
C VAL A 160 -12.81 -2.64 -23.18
N PRO A 161 -13.50 -3.80 -23.30
CA PRO A 161 -13.66 -4.73 -22.16
C PRO A 161 -12.33 -5.29 -21.64
N HIS A 162 -11.28 -5.35 -22.46
CA HIS A 162 -9.95 -5.78 -22.03
C HIS A 162 -9.20 -4.67 -21.32
N LEU A 163 -9.30 -3.42 -21.80
CA LEU A 163 -8.80 -2.24 -21.08
C LEU A 163 -9.47 -2.12 -19.71
N GLN A 164 -10.79 -2.32 -19.62
CA GLN A 164 -11.53 -2.34 -18.34
C GLN A 164 -10.98 -3.38 -17.38
N ARG A 165 -10.78 -4.62 -17.86
CA ARG A 165 -10.21 -5.70 -17.05
C ARG A 165 -8.78 -5.39 -16.63
N GLY A 166 -7.96 -4.86 -17.53
CA GLY A 166 -6.57 -4.49 -17.25
C GLY A 166 -6.47 -3.43 -16.15
N ILE A 167 -7.28 -2.36 -16.24
CA ILE A 167 -7.35 -1.32 -15.21
C ILE A 167 -7.85 -1.89 -13.88
N LYS A 168 -8.89 -2.73 -13.90
CA LYS A 168 -9.41 -3.36 -12.68
C LYS A 168 -8.35 -4.23 -12.00
N VAL A 169 -7.65 -5.07 -12.75
CA VAL A 169 -6.54 -5.90 -12.23
C VAL A 169 -5.44 -5.02 -11.65
N HIS A 170 -5.09 -3.93 -12.35
CA HIS A 170 -4.10 -2.99 -11.87
C HIS A 170 -4.53 -2.33 -10.53
N HIS A 171 -5.77 -1.86 -10.41
CA HIS A 171 -6.30 -1.27 -9.18
C HIS A 171 -6.28 -2.28 -8.01
N GLU A 172 -6.78 -3.50 -8.24
CA GLU A 172 -6.79 -4.54 -7.21
C GLU A 172 -5.37 -4.92 -6.74
N LEU A 173 -4.43 -5.05 -7.68
CA LEU A 173 -3.04 -5.36 -7.39
C LEU A 173 -2.32 -4.21 -6.67
N SER A 174 -2.55 -2.96 -7.10
CA SER A 174 -1.99 -1.77 -6.46
C SER A 174 -2.53 -1.58 -5.05
N ALA A 175 -3.83 -1.80 -4.83
CA ALA A 175 -4.44 -1.77 -3.50
C ALA A 175 -3.88 -2.87 -2.59
N ALA A 176 -3.73 -4.10 -3.10
CA ALA A 176 -3.12 -5.19 -2.35
C ALA A 176 -1.65 -4.91 -1.98
N ARG A 177 -0.85 -4.41 -2.93
CA ARG A 177 0.55 -3.99 -2.70
C ARG A 177 0.64 -2.87 -1.66
N GLY A 178 -0.23 -1.87 -1.76
CA GLY A 178 -0.32 -0.77 -0.79
C GLY A 178 -0.67 -1.26 0.62
N GLY A 179 -1.64 -2.18 0.73
CA GLY A 179 -2.00 -2.82 2.00
C GLY A 179 -0.84 -3.60 2.62
N ILE A 180 -0.10 -4.37 1.81
CA ILE A 180 1.11 -5.10 2.26
C ILE A 180 2.19 -4.13 2.74
N ALA A 181 2.49 -3.08 1.97
CA ALA A 181 3.49 -2.08 2.34
C ALA A 181 3.13 -1.38 3.66
N ALA A 182 1.86 -1.00 3.83
CA ALA A 182 1.36 -0.40 5.07
C ALA A 182 1.47 -1.35 6.27
N ALA A 183 1.13 -2.64 6.09
CA ALA A 183 1.27 -3.65 7.14
C ALA A 183 2.75 -3.88 7.52
N MET A 184 3.65 -3.95 6.54
CA MET A 184 5.10 -4.08 6.77
C MET A 184 5.66 -2.86 7.50
N ALA A 185 5.27 -1.65 7.11
CA ALA A 185 5.63 -0.43 7.84
C ALA A 185 5.10 -0.44 9.28
N GLY A 186 3.93 -1.04 9.52
CA GLY A 186 3.41 -1.31 10.86
C GLY A 186 4.30 -2.25 11.67
N PHE A 187 4.80 -3.34 11.07
CA PHE A 187 5.71 -4.28 11.73
C PHE A 187 7.06 -3.66 12.08
N GLU A 188 7.57 -2.72 11.30
CA GLU A 188 8.80 -1.98 11.65
C GLU A 188 8.63 -1.12 12.91
N ARG A 189 7.40 -0.65 13.18
CA ARG A 189 7.09 0.15 14.37
C ARG A 189 6.82 -0.69 15.61
N LEU A 190 6.68 -2.01 15.48
CA LEU A 190 6.51 -2.89 16.62
C LEU A 190 7.83 -3.02 17.39
N GLN A 191 7.74 -2.84 18.70
CA GLN A 191 8.85 -3.10 19.62
C GLN A 191 8.98 -4.58 19.97
N ALA A 192 8.96 -5.42 18.93
CA ALA A 192 9.14 -6.86 18.99
C ALA A 192 9.85 -7.31 17.72
N ALA A 193 10.65 -8.36 17.81
CA ALA A 193 11.21 -9.00 16.64
C ALA A 193 10.09 -9.72 15.89
N VAL A 194 9.94 -9.42 14.59
CA VAL A 194 8.90 -9.98 13.73
C VAL A 194 9.54 -10.76 12.60
N PHE A 195 9.18 -12.02 12.44
CA PHE A 195 9.52 -12.83 11.27
C PHE A 195 8.26 -13.30 10.54
N LEU A 196 8.24 -13.23 9.22
CA LEU A 196 7.34 -14.03 8.39
C LEU A 196 8.14 -15.19 7.82
N VAL A 197 7.64 -16.42 8.00
CA VAL A 197 8.31 -17.63 7.51
C VAL A 197 7.39 -18.44 6.60
N ASP A 198 7.96 -19.11 5.61
CA ASP A 198 7.25 -20.08 4.78
C ASP A 198 7.14 -21.46 5.45
N GLY A 199 6.55 -22.44 4.76
CA GLY A 199 6.31 -23.76 5.36
C GLY A 199 7.54 -24.62 5.61
N THR A 200 8.72 -24.12 5.25
CA THR A 200 10.02 -24.70 5.58
C THR A 200 10.77 -23.89 6.64
N SER A 201 10.06 -22.97 7.32
CA SER A 201 10.64 -21.98 8.26
C SER A 201 11.64 -21.03 7.62
N ARG A 202 11.65 -20.91 6.28
CA ARG A 202 12.51 -19.95 5.59
C ARG A 202 11.97 -18.55 5.79
N ILE A 203 12.85 -17.63 6.19
CA ILE A 203 12.54 -16.24 6.46
C ILE A 203 12.17 -15.56 5.13
N ARG A 204 10.94 -15.02 5.06
CA ARG A 204 10.41 -14.21 3.97
C ARG A 204 10.46 -12.73 4.28
N PHE A 205 10.40 -12.38 5.55
CA PHE A 205 10.52 -11.02 6.05
C PHE A 205 11.06 -11.08 7.48
N ALA A 206 11.91 -10.12 7.83
CA ALA A 206 12.34 -9.84 9.18
C ALA A 206 12.32 -8.31 9.35
N ASN A 207 11.74 -7.81 10.44
CA ASN A 207 11.84 -6.38 10.75
C ASN A 207 13.23 -6.05 11.37
N ARG A 208 13.53 -4.77 11.56
CA ARG A 208 14.82 -4.34 12.12
C ARG A 208 15.13 -4.92 13.51
N ALA A 209 14.11 -5.17 14.33
CA ALA A 209 14.29 -5.81 15.64
C ALA A 209 14.67 -7.30 15.50
N ALA A 210 14.07 -8.00 14.55
CA ALA A 210 14.39 -9.39 14.22
C ALA A 210 15.80 -9.53 13.64
N GLU A 211 16.23 -8.62 12.77
CA GLU A 211 17.60 -8.63 12.22
C GLU A 211 18.65 -8.44 13.33
N ARG A 212 18.42 -7.51 14.27
CA ARG A 212 19.29 -7.34 15.44
C ARG A 212 19.36 -8.60 16.29
N LEU A 213 18.22 -9.24 16.56
CA LEU A 213 18.16 -10.48 17.33
C LEU A 213 18.95 -11.62 16.66
N LEU A 214 18.91 -11.73 15.32
CA LEU A 214 19.73 -12.69 14.60
C LEU A 214 21.23 -12.35 14.66
N GLY A 215 21.57 -11.06 14.64
CA GLY A 215 22.96 -10.60 14.74
C GLY A 215 23.60 -10.84 16.11
N GLU A 216 22.80 -10.86 17.18
CA GLU A 216 23.27 -11.21 18.53
C GLU A 216 23.70 -12.69 18.63
N ALA A 217 23.11 -13.56 17.81
CA ALA A 217 23.43 -14.99 17.73
C ALA A 217 23.48 -15.72 19.09
N ASP A 218 22.62 -15.32 20.04
CA ASP A 218 22.54 -15.92 21.38
C ASP A 218 21.43 -17.00 21.48
N VAL A 219 20.38 -16.87 20.68
CA VAL A 219 19.16 -17.71 20.82
C VAL A 219 18.68 -18.27 19.49
N LEU A 220 18.68 -17.44 18.46
CA LEU A 220 18.24 -17.77 17.11
C LEU A 220 19.33 -17.42 16.10
N GLU A 221 19.33 -18.13 14.98
CA GLU A 221 20.17 -17.86 13.83
C GLU A 221 19.39 -18.03 12.51
N SER A 222 19.94 -17.49 11.43
CA SER A 222 19.48 -17.76 10.07
C SER A 222 20.43 -18.73 9.40
N ARG A 223 20.05 -20.01 9.31
CA ARG A 223 20.87 -21.05 8.66
C ARG A 223 20.41 -21.24 7.23
N ALA A 224 21.20 -20.74 6.27
CA ALA A 224 20.84 -20.75 4.83
C ALA A 224 19.44 -20.14 4.55
N GLY A 225 19.06 -19.11 5.33
CA GLY A 225 17.77 -18.43 5.25
C GLY A 225 16.64 -19.08 6.05
N VAL A 226 16.89 -20.19 6.76
CA VAL A 226 15.92 -20.84 7.65
C VAL A 226 16.06 -20.27 9.06
N LEU A 227 14.95 -19.90 9.69
CA LEU A 227 14.92 -19.49 11.09
C LEU A 227 15.12 -20.72 11.97
N THR A 228 16.22 -20.74 12.72
CA THR A 228 16.65 -21.89 13.52
C THR A 228 16.98 -21.45 14.93
N ALA A 229 16.59 -22.24 15.93
CA ALA A 229 17.05 -22.02 17.30
C ALA A 229 18.39 -22.73 17.55
N LEU A 230 19.29 -22.12 18.31
CA LEU A 230 20.63 -22.67 18.54
C LEU A 230 20.61 -23.99 19.34
N LYS A 231 19.62 -24.16 20.23
CA LYS A 231 19.41 -25.40 20.99
C LYS A 231 18.48 -26.34 20.24
N LYS A 232 18.95 -27.55 19.96
CA LYS A 232 18.22 -28.58 19.18
C LYS A 232 16.77 -28.80 19.66
N ALA A 233 16.55 -29.01 20.96
CA ALA A 233 15.20 -29.25 21.49
C ALA A 233 14.26 -28.04 21.35
N THR A 234 14.81 -26.81 21.38
CA THR A 234 14.06 -25.58 21.13
C THR A 234 13.77 -25.43 19.65
N ASP A 235 14.73 -25.79 18.79
CA ASP A 235 14.57 -25.76 17.35
C ASP A 235 13.46 -26.72 16.90
N GLU A 236 13.47 -27.96 17.38
CA GLU A 236 12.40 -28.94 17.10
C GLU A 236 11.00 -28.40 17.43
N ARG A 237 10.85 -27.68 18.55
CA ARG A 237 9.59 -27.04 18.93
C ARG A 237 9.23 -25.86 18.02
N LEU A 238 10.22 -25.04 17.65
CA LEU A 238 10.03 -23.93 16.74
C LEU A 238 9.60 -24.44 15.36
N GLN A 239 10.32 -25.43 14.80
CA GLN A 239 10.03 -26.05 13.51
C GLN A 239 8.65 -26.75 13.51
N ALA A 240 8.25 -27.38 14.62
CA ALA A 240 6.91 -27.94 14.74
C ALA A 240 5.81 -26.86 14.73
N ALA A 241 6.05 -25.74 15.42
CA ALA A 241 5.11 -24.62 15.49
C ALA A 241 5.00 -23.85 14.16
N THR A 242 6.08 -23.71 13.39
CA THR A 242 6.06 -23.04 12.08
C THR A 242 5.64 -23.99 10.95
N GLY A 243 6.10 -25.25 11.00
CA GLY A 243 5.77 -26.28 10.01
C GLY A 243 4.31 -26.72 10.06
N GLY A 244 3.73 -26.88 11.25
CA GLY A 244 2.32 -27.24 11.43
C GLY A 244 1.33 -26.16 10.96
N ALA A 245 1.76 -24.90 10.91
CA ALA A 245 1.00 -23.80 10.31
C ALA A 245 0.80 -23.96 8.79
N SER A 246 1.72 -24.66 8.10
CA SER A 246 1.65 -24.93 6.66
C SER A 246 0.57 -25.96 6.30
N ALA A 247 0.35 -26.95 7.16
CA ALA A 247 -0.60 -28.04 6.93
C ALA A 247 -2.06 -27.63 7.12
N THR A 248 -2.31 -26.52 7.83
CA THR A 248 -3.66 -26.00 8.13
C THR A 248 -4.15 -24.92 7.17
N ALA A 249 -3.35 -24.56 6.17
CA ALA A 249 -3.66 -23.44 5.27
C ALA A 249 -4.81 -23.74 4.27
N GLY A 250 -5.37 -24.96 4.25
CA GLY A 250 -6.44 -25.35 3.31
C GLY A 250 -7.71 -25.97 3.93
N THR A 251 -7.66 -26.54 5.14
CA THR A 251 -8.81 -27.22 5.75
C THR A 251 -8.78 -27.08 7.26
N SER A 252 -9.93 -26.75 7.84
CA SER A 252 -10.25 -26.59 9.28
C SER A 252 -9.29 -27.17 10.33
N ILE A 253 -8.94 -26.30 11.30
CA ILE A 253 -8.56 -26.54 12.71
C ILE A 253 -7.76 -27.83 12.98
N GLY A 254 -6.45 -27.74 12.79
CA GLY A 254 -5.44 -28.59 13.43
C GLY A 254 -4.30 -27.70 13.91
N ALA A 255 -4.49 -27.03 15.05
CA ALA A 255 -3.63 -25.97 15.55
C ALA A 255 -2.17 -26.43 15.74
N CYS A 256 -1.23 -25.78 15.06
CA CYS A 256 0.13 -25.62 15.57
C CYS A 256 0.60 -24.21 15.20
N GLY A 257 0.17 -23.24 16.01
CA GLY A 257 0.99 -22.09 16.41
C GLY A 257 1.30 -22.27 17.89
N GLY A 258 1.66 -21.21 18.60
CA GLY A 258 1.77 -21.25 20.06
C GLY A 258 2.97 -20.51 20.61
N VAL A 259 3.16 -20.64 21.91
CA VAL A 259 4.25 -19.99 22.64
C VAL A 259 5.43 -20.94 22.76
N VAL A 260 6.57 -20.53 22.23
CA VAL A 260 7.84 -21.26 22.30
C VAL A 260 8.82 -20.44 23.16
N PRO A 261 9.14 -20.87 24.39
CA PRO A 261 10.21 -20.27 25.17
C PRO A 261 11.56 -20.53 24.51
N LEU A 262 12.38 -19.49 24.38
CA LEU A 262 13.70 -19.55 23.76
C LEU A 262 14.78 -19.29 24.84
N PRO A 263 15.42 -20.35 25.38
CA PRO A 263 16.34 -20.21 26.51
C PRO A 263 17.69 -19.65 26.09
N ARG A 264 18.07 -18.49 26.64
CA ARG A 264 19.35 -17.81 26.41
C ARG A 264 20.44 -18.13 27.45
N ARG A 265 21.66 -17.63 27.25
CA ARG A 265 22.80 -17.85 28.16
C ARG A 265 22.61 -17.21 29.54
N SER A 266 22.02 -16.02 29.59
CA SER A 266 21.77 -15.26 30.83
C SER A 266 20.44 -14.53 30.77
N GLY A 267 19.71 -14.46 31.90
CA GLY A 267 18.39 -13.84 31.98
C GLY A 267 17.23 -14.81 31.75
N ARG A 268 16.01 -14.29 31.72
CA ARG A 268 14.79 -15.06 31.42
C ARG A 268 14.76 -15.48 29.94
N PRO A 269 14.13 -16.62 29.59
CA PRO A 269 13.94 -17.03 28.20
C PRO A 269 13.18 -15.97 27.39
N LEU A 270 13.58 -15.75 26.14
CA LEU A 270 12.76 -14.96 25.23
C LEU A 270 11.46 -15.73 24.94
N VAL A 271 10.40 -15.01 24.60
CA VAL A 271 9.09 -15.62 24.31
C VAL A 271 8.79 -15.44 22.84
N ALA A 272 8.75 -16.54 22.08
CA ALA A 272 8.28 -16.54 20.71
C ALA A 272 6.80 -16.95 20.65
N LEU A 273 5.97 -16.14 19.98
CA LEU A 273 4.59 -16.44 19.66
C LEU A 273 4.49 -16.71 18.16
N VAL A 274 4.13 -17.94 17.81
CA VAL A 274 3.93 -18.39 16.42
C VAL A 274 2.45 -18.34 16.09
N ILE A 275 2.09 -17.59 15.06
CA ILE A 275 0.72 -17.37 14.61
C ILE A 275 0.59 -17.89 13.17
N PRO A 276 -0.21 -18.94 12.92
CA PRO A 276 -0.47 -19.44 11.58
C PRO A 276 -1.20 -18.40 10.71
N LEU A 277 -0.78 -18.26 9.45
CA LEU A 277 -1.40 -17.39 8.46
C LEU A 277 -2.17 -18.23 7.45
N ARG A 278 -3.35 -17.75 7.03
CA ARG A 278 -4.10 -18.38 5.93
C ARG A 278 -3.43 -18.04 4.61
N THR A 279 -3.16 -19.04 3.79
CA THR A 279 -2.73 -18.83 2.40
C THR A 279 -3.91 -19.01 1.45
N GLY A 280 -3.89 -18.35 0.29
CA GLY A 280 -4.92 -18.51 -0.74
C GLY A 280 -4.93 -19.93 -1.34
N ILE A 281 -6.01 -20.27 -2.05
CA ILE A 281 -6.26 -21.62 -2.61
C ILE A 281 -5.15 -22.07 -3.58
N ILE A 282 -4.49 -21.13 -4.27
CA ILE A 282 -3.39 -21.38 -5.23
C ILE A 282 -2.07 -20.77 -4.70
N ALA A 283 -1.85 -20.82 -3.39
CA ALA A 283 -0.58 -20.44 -2.81
C ALA A 283 0.33 -21.66 -2.69
N SER A 284 1.58 -21.56 -3.18
CA SER A 284 2.58 -22.57 -2.88
C SER A 284 3.08 -22.35 -1.45
N PRO A 285 2.96 -23.35 -0.54
CA PRO A 285 3.45 -23.24 0.84
C PRO A 285 4.97 -23.02 0.93
N LYS A 286 5.70 -23.31 -0.17
CA LYS A 286 7.14 -23.10 -0.30
C LYS A 286 7.53 -21.68 -0.70
N THR A 287 6.59 -20.84 -1.13
CA THR A 287 6.87 -19.46 -1.56
C THR A 287 6.10 -18.43 -0.74
N SER A 288 4.97 -18.81 -0.17
CA SER A 288 4.12 -17.95 0.65
C SER A 288 4.50 -18.04 2.12
N ALA A 289 4.44 -16.90 2.82
CA ALA A 289 4.52 -16.91 4.28
C ALA A 289 3.30 -17.63 4.85
N VAL A 290 3.55 -18.59 5.75
CA VAL A 290 2.51 -19.42 6.39
C VAL A 290 2.44 -19.21 7.90
N ALA A 291 3.45 -18.54 8.49
CA ALA A 291 3.44 -18.20 9.92
C ALA A 291 4.11 -16.85 10.18
N LEU A 292 3.57 -16.14 11.16
CA LEU A 292 4.14 -14.95 11.80
C LEU A 292 4.77 -15.37 13.13
N VAL A 293 6.04 -15.06 13.34
CA VAL A 293 6.75 -15.31 14.61
C VAL A 293 7.07 -13.98 15.25
N LEU A 294 6.46 -13.72 16.41
CA LEU A 294 6.70 -12.52 17.23
C LEU A 294 7.56 -12.90 18.42
N ILE A 295 8.67 -12.18 18.65
CA ILE A 295 9.58 -12.47 19.76
C ILE A 295 9.70 -11.26 20.65
N ARG A 296 9.50 -11.49 21.96
CA ARG A 296 9.72 -10.48 23.00
C ARG A 296 10.72 -10.98 24.05
N ASP A 297 11.54 -10.04 24.50
CA ASP A 297 12.40 -10.21 25.65
C ASP A 297 11.66 -9.79 26.92
N PRO A 298 11.43 -10.70 27.88
CA PRO A 298 10.76 -10.35 29.14
C PRO A 298 11.64 -9.52 30.10
N ASP A 299 12.96 -9.47 29.91
CA ASP A 299 13.86 -8.63 30.70
C ASP A 299 14.01 -7.21 30.13
N LEU A 300 13.60 -6.98 28.88
CA LEU A 300 13.55 -5.62 28.37
C LEU A 300 12.34 -4.90 28.97
N PRO A 301 12.53 -3.67 29.48
CA PRO A 301 11.43 -2.90 30.03
C PRO A 301 10.36 -2.66 28.96
N PRO A 302 9.07 -2.64 29.35
CA PRO A 302 8.00 -2.31 28.43
C PRO A 302 8.23 -0.89 27.91
N ALA A 303 8.35 -0.77 26.59
CA ALA A 303 8.57 0.52 25.98
C ALA A 303 7.29 1.34 26.00
N VAL A 304 7.31 2.40 26.79
CA VAL A 304 6.24 3.38 26.91
C VAL A 304 6.66 4.64 26.17
N ASP A 305 5.92 4.96 25.11
CA ASP A 305 6.18 6.13 24.28
C ASP A 305 5.66 7.40 24.97
N THR A 306 6.57 8.36 25.22
CA THR A 306 6.22 9.61 25.92
C THR A 306 5.27 10.49 25.12
N GLY A 307 5.30 10.44 23.78
CA GLY A 307 4.37 11.16 22.92
C GLY A 307 2.93 10.69 23.11
N ILE A 308 2.74 9.37 23.22
CA ILE A 308 1.43 8.77 23.52
C ILE A 308 0.95 9.22 24.89
N LEU A 309 1.79 9.12 25.94
CA LEU A 309 1.40 9.56 27.28
C LEU A 309 0.98 11.03 27.33
N ARG A 310 1.65 11.90 26.59
CA ARG A 310 1.30 13.33 26.49
C ARG A 310 -0.06 13.51 25.83
N ALA A 311 -0.31 12.81 24.73
CA ALA A 311 -1.55 12.90 23.97
C ALA A 311 -2.75 12.32 24.72
N THR A 312 -2.57 11.21 25.45
CA THR A 312 -3.69 10.50 26.11
C THR A 312 -3.95 10.96 27.54
N LEU A 313 -2.91 11.38 28.27
CA LEU A 313 -3.01 11.76 29.70
C LEU A 313 -2.71 13.25 29.95
N GLY A 314 -2.50 14.06 28.90
CA GLY A 314 -2.25 15.51 29.03
C GLY A 314 -0.95 15.86 29.77
N LEU A 315 0.03 14.94 29.79
CA LEU A 315 1.29 15.14 30.48
C LEU A 315 2.19 16.14 29.75
N THR A 316 3.01 16.87 30.52
CA THR A 316 4.15 17.63 29.98
C THR A 316 5.28 16.70 29.57
N PRO A 317 6.27 17.17 28.78
CA PRO A 317 7.43 16.35 28.42
C PRO A 317 8.17 15.76 29.63
N ALA A 318 8.36 16.53 30.72
CA ALA A 318 9.06 16.08 31.92
C ALA A 318 8.24 15.04 32.72
N GLU A 319 6.92 15.25 32.82
CA GLU A 319 5.98 14.31 33.45
C GLU A 319 5.93 12.99 32.68
N ALA A 320 5.78 13.03 31.35
CA ALA A 320 5.74 11.84 30.51
C ALA A 320 7.06 11.05 30.56
N ASN A 321 8.20 11.74 30.54
CA ASN A 321 9.52 11.10 30.71
C ASN A 321 9.64 10.42 32.08
N THR A 322 9.21 11.09 33.15
CA THR A 322 9.19 10.52 34.51
C THR A 322 8.31 9.26 34.57
N VAL A 323 7.09 9.32 34.03
CA VAL A 323 6.15 8.19 34.02
C VAL A 323 6.69 7.01 33.19
N ALA A 324 7.28 7.27 32.03
CA ALA A 324 7.88 6.23 31.19
C ALA A 324 9.05 5.52 31.89
N GLN A 325 9.90 6.26 32.60
CA GLN A 325 11.01 5.68 33.37
C GLN A 325 10.50 4.83 34.56
N ILE A 326 9.47 5.29 35.28
CA ILE A 326 8.83 4.50 36.34
C ILE A 326 8.20 3.22 35.77
N ALA A 327 7.49 3.32 34.64
CA ALA A 327 6.89 2.17 33.97
C ALA A 327 7.93 1.16 33.46
N SER A 328 9.15 1.64 33.19
CA SER A 328 10.33 0.83 32.85
C SER A 328 11.03 0.23 34.07
N GLY A 329 10.53 0.47 35.28
CA GLY A 329 11.04 -0.10 36.54
C GLY A 329 12.04 0.78 37.29
N ALA A 330 12.32 2.01 36.84
CA ALA A 330 13.25 2.90 37.53
C ALA A 330 12.67 3.44 38.85
N THR A 331 13.54 3.56 39.86
CA THR A 331 13.23 4.19 41.15
C THR A 331 13.27 5.73 41.04
N LEU A 332 12.62 6.44 41.96
CA LEU A 332 12.61 7.91 41.94
C LEU A 332 14.02 8.53 42.05
N SER A 333 14.92 7.88 42.78
CA SER A 333 16.31 8.30 42.93
C SER A 333 17.10 8.13 41.62
N GLU A 334 16.93 7.00 40.94
CA GLU A 334 17.55 6.77 39.63
C GLU A 334 17.05 7.77 38.59
N ILE A 335 15.76 8.09 38.60
CA ILE A 335 15.15 9.12 37.74
C ILE A 335 15.73 10.51 38.02
N ALA A 336 15.91 10.85 39.30
CA ALA A 336 16.51 12.11 39.72
C ALA A 336 17.93 12.25 39.17
N VAL A 337 18.74 11.20 39.29
CA VAL A 337 20.11 11.15 38.76
C VAL A 337 20.11 11.19 37.23
N ALA A 338 19.32 10.34 36.57
CA ALA A 338 19.29 10.22 35.12
C ALA A 338 18.85 11.53 34.42
N ASN A 339 17.93 12.28 35.04
CA ASN A 339 17.43 13.52 34.50
C ASN A 339 18.13 14.78 35.08
N ASN A 340 19.13 14.60 35.96
CA ASN A 340 19.86 15.67 36.64
C ASN A 340 18.92 16.69 37.34
N ILE A 341 17.95 16.18 38.10
CA ILE A 341 16.98 16.97 38.88
C ILE A 341 16.88 16.49 40.32
N GLY A 342 16.33 17.32 41.21
CA GLY A 342 16.14 16.93 42.61
C GLY A 342 15.07 15.85 42.79
N ILE A 343 15.23 14.98 43.80
CA ILE A 343 14.24 13.93 44.11
C ILE A 343 12.85 14.50 44.42
N GLU A 344 12.78 15.69 45.06
CA GLU A 344 11.52 16.40 45.31
C GLU A 344 10.87 16.88 44.02
N THR A 345 11.66 17.22 43.00
CA THR A 345 11.15 17.56 41.66
C THR A 345 10.53 16.33 40.99
N VAL A 346 11.17 15.16 41.10
CA VAL A 346 10.60 13.89 40.61
C VAL A 346 9.29 13.57 41.32
N ARG A 347 9.23 13.69 42.66
CA ARG A 347 8.00 13.49 43.45
C ARG A 347 6.88 14.45 43.00
N SER A 348 7.23 15.71 42.73
CA SER A 348 6.30 16.71 42.20
C SER A 348 5.76 16.32 40.81
N HIS A 349 6.63 15.84 39.90
CA HIS A 349 6.21 15.33 38.59
C HIS A 349 5.26 14.14 38.70
N VAL A 350 5.53 13.17 39.60
CA VAL A 350 4.64 12.03 39.85
C VAL A 350 3.28 12.51 40.36
N LYS A 351 3.26 13.40 41.38
CA LYS A 351 2.03 13.94 41.95
C LYS A 351 1.17 14.66 40.90
N ARG A 352 1.79 15.49 40.07
CA ARG A 352 1.08 16.20 38.98
C ARG A 352 0.58 15.24 37.91
N SER A 353 1.37 14.24 37.54
CA SER A 353 0.96 13.21 36.57
C SER A 353 -0.24 12.41 37.07
N MET A 354 -0.25 12.03 38.35
CA MET A 354 -1.38 11.35 38.99
C MET A 354 -2.65 12.21 39.00
N ALA A 355 -2.52 13.50 39.32
CA ALA A 355 -3.64 14.44 39.28
C ALA A 355 -4.22 14.60 37.86
N LYS A 356 -3.35 14.71 36.84
CA LYS A 356 -3.76 14.81 35.44
C LYS A 356 -4.39 13.53 34.88
N ALA A 357 -3.93 12.38 35.35
CA ALA A 357 -4.47 11.07 34.99
C ALA A 357 -5.66 10.64 35.88
N GLU A 358 -6.09 11.50 36.82
CA GLU A 358 -7.20 11.26 37.75
C GLU A 358 -7.05 9.96 38.58
N VAL A 359 -5.83 9.63 38.98
CA VAL A 359 -5.53 8.42 39.77
C VAL A 359 -4.96 8.75 41.14
N ALA A 360 -5.31 7.92 42.13
CA ALA A 360 -4.87 8.09 43.51
C ALA A 360 -3.59 7.31 43.87
N ARG A 361 -3.18 6.31 43.06
CA ARG A 361 -1.97 5.52 43.32
C ARG A 361 -1.01 5.56 42.13
N GLN A 362 0.30 5.59 42.43
CA GLN A 362 1.35 5.49 41.41
C GLN A 362 1.24 4.18 40.60
N ALA A 363 0.83 3.08 41.24
CA ALA A 363 0.59 1.81 40.53
C ALA A 363 -0.51 1.91 39.47
N ASP A 364 -1.55 2.73 39.73
CA ASP A 364 -2.64 2.96 38.78
C ASP A 364 -2.14 3.80 37.58
N LEU A 365 -1.28 4.80 37.83
CA LEU A 365 -0.61 5.57 36.77
C LEU A 365 0.31 4.70 35.90
N VAL A 366 1.08 3.80 36.51
CA VAL A 366 1.93 2.84 35.79
C VAL A 366 1.06 1.87 34.98
N SER A 367 -0.04 1.37 35.54
CA SER A 367 -0.97 0.50 34.83
C SER A 367 -1.54 1.18 33.57
N LEU A 368 -1.93 2.46 33.67
CA LEU A 368 -2.37 3.26 32.51
C LEU A 368 -1.27 3.41 31.46
N ALA A 369 -0.04 3.70 31.89
CA ALA A 369 1.10 3.79 30.99
C ALA A 369 1.38 2.45 30.27
N LEU A 370 1.36 1.33 31.00
CA LEU A 370 1.62 0.00 30.46
C LEU A 370 0.55 -0.47 29.47
N ARG A 371 -0.70 -0.01 29.58
CA ARG A 371 -1.74 -0.29 28.57
C ARG A 371 -1.43 0.30 27.20
N THR A 372 -0.59 1.33 27.16
CA THR A 372 -0.11 1.96 25.92
C THR A 372 1.24 1.41 25.46
N ALA A 373 1.83 0.47 26.20
CA ALA A 373 3.17 -0.05 25.90
C ALA A 373 3.18 -0.88 24.61
N GLY A 374 4.25 -0.73 23.83
CA GLY A 374 4.43 -1.41 22.55
C GLY A 374 3.83 -0.70 21.33
N PHE A 375 3.16 0.44 21.52
CA PHE A 375 2.89 1.41 20.45
C PHE A 375 4.03 2.44 20.37
N SER A 376 4.27 2.99 19.18
CA SER A 376 5.23 4.08 18.96
C SER A 376 4.58 5.21 18.17
N SER A 377 4.89 6.46 18.53
CA SER A 377 4.33 7.67 17.92
C SER A 377 5.16 8.24 16.76
N SER A 378 6.27 7.59 16.37
CA SER A 378 7.17 7.99 15.26
C SER A 378 7.31 6.89 14.20
#